data_AF-A0A9E2CFX7-F1
#
_entry.id   AF-A0A9E2CFX7-F1
#
_cell.length_a   1.000
_cell.length_b   1.000
_cell.length_c   1.000
_cell.angle_alpha   90.00
_cell.angle_beta   90.00
_cell.angle_gamma   90.00
#
_symmetry.space_group_name_H-M   'P 1'
#
loop_
_entity.id
_entity.type
_entity.pdbx_description
1 polymer ?
#
loop_
_entity_poly.entity_id
_entity_poly.type
_entity_poly.pdbx_seq_one_letter_code
_entity_poly.pdbx_strand_id
1 'polypeptide(L)'
;AGLYVADAPEACSKLIASACDAGVKVLNMVSIDDVVLKRDRVRGVVANWTPVGALPRQITCVDPVSFEADVVVDATGHDAAVAEKLACRGLVKLAGMGAMDAEISEDAVVEGTGEIYPGLVVCGMSVSTVRGLPRMGPTFGGMLLSGLRAAEVVSAMTLTGVEVRPEPALV
;
A
#
# COMPACT_ATOMS: atom_id res chain seq x y z
N ALA A 1 -29.16 -0.45 -9.47
CA ALA A 1 -29.09 0.88 -8.82
C ALA A 1 -28.14 0.75 -7.63
N GLY A 2 -27.02 1.48 -7.61
CA GLY A 2 -25.98 1.27 -6.59
C GLY A 2 -24.71 2.11 -6.75
N LEU A 3 -24.73 3.14 -7.61
CA LEU A 3 -23.60 4.05 -7.75
C LEU A 3 -23.89 5.32 -6.93
N TYR A 4 -22.96 5.67 -6.06
CA TYR A 4 -23.01 6.87 -5.23
C TYR A 4 -21.88 7.81 -5.61
N VAL A 5 -22.09 9.11 -5.40
CA VAL A 5 -21.09 10.15 -5.64
C VAL A 5 -20.84 10.85 -4.31
N ALA A 6 -19.58 11.11 -4.01
CA ALA A 6 -19.14 11.92 -2.89
C ALA A 6 -18.16 12.98 -3.38
N ASP A 7 -18.11 14.13 -2.71
CA ASP A 7 -17.05 15.10 -2.92
C ASP A 7 -15.71 14.47 -2.51
N ALA A 8 -14.75 14.42 -3.45
CA ALA A 8 -13.50 13.68 -3.24
C ALA A 8 -12.64 14.28 -2.11
N PRO A 9 -12.41 15.60 -2.04
CA PRO A 9 -11.73 16.22 -0.88
C PRO A 9 -12.42 15.90 0.45
N GLU A 10 -13.75 16.04 0.54
CA GLU A 10 -14.49 15.76 1.77
C GLU A 10 -14.34 14.29 2.19
N ALA A 11 -14.58 13.35 1.28
CA ALA A 11 -14.48 11.92 1.55
C ALA A 11 -13.07 11.52 2.02
N CYS A 12 -12.03 11.96 1.32
CA CYS A 12 -10.64 11.69 1.69
C CYS A 12 -10.27 12.31 3.04
N SER A 13 -10.69 13.55 3.31
CA SER A 13 -10.38 14.22 4.58
C SER A 13 -10.97 13.47 5.78
N LYS A 14 -12.18 12.94 5.66
CA LYS A 14 -12.84 12.14 6.71
C LYS A 14 -12.14 10.79 6.92
N LEU A 15 -11.70 10.13 5.85
CA LEU A 15 -10.91 8.89 5.96
C LEU A 15 -9.58 9.14 6.69
N ILE A 16 -8.87 10.21 6.34
CA ILE A 16 -7.61 10.60 7.00
C ILE A 16 -7.85 10.94 8.47
N ALA A 17 -8.87 11.75 8.77
CA ALA A 17 -9.22 12.10 10.14
C ALA A 17 -9.52 10.85 10.98
N SER A 18 -10.36 9.95 10.46
CA SER A 18 -10.71 8.69 11.14
C SER A 18 -9.50 7.79 11.37
N ALA A 19 -8.56 7.71 10.42
CA ALA A 19 -7.33 6.93 10.59
C ALA A 19 -6.42 7.53 11.68
N CYS A 20 -6.27 8.87 11.70
CA CYS A 20 -5.52 9.57 12.73
C CYS A 20 -6.14 9.38 14.12
N ASP A 21 -7.47 9.45 14.23
CA ASP A 21 -8.21 9.23 15.47
C ASP A 21 -8.06 7.79 15.99
N ALA A 22 -7.97 6.81 15.07
CA ALA A 22 -7.64 5.42 15.38
C ALA A 22 -6.17 5.20 15.82
N GLY A 23 -5.33 6.24 15.72
CA GLY A 23 -3.94 6.23 16.19
C GLY A 23 -2.87 6.12 15.11
N VAL A 24 -3.24 6.16 13.82
CA VAL A 24 -2.28 6.16 12.70
C VAL A 24 -1.38 7.39 12.79
N LYS A 25 -0.08 7.20 12.55
CA LYS A 25 0.88 8.28 12.36
C LYS A 25 1.17 8.45 10.87
N VAL A 26 1.01 9.68 10.39
CA VAL A 26 1.25 10.02 8.98
C VAL A 26 2.61 10.71 8.87
N LEU A 27 3.51 10.14 8.07
CA LEU A 27 4.73 10.79 7.61
C LEU A 27 4.55 11.14 6.13
N ASN A 28 4.22 12.39 5.85
CA ASN A 28 4.09 12.90 4.49
C ASN A 28 5.45 13.35 3.94
N MET A 29 5.51 13.61 2.62
CA MET A 29 6.73 14.04 1.92
C MET A 29 7.88 13.02 2.01
N VAL A 30 7.52 11.73 2.06
CA VAL A 30 8.45 10.61 2.12
C VAL A 30 8.25 9.73 0.88
N SER A 31 9.35 9.32 0.26
CA SER A 31 9.39 8.35 -0.84
C SER A 31 10.05 7.04 -0.40
N ILE A 32 9.61 5.92 -0.98
CA ILE A 32 10.23 4.62 -0.76
C ILE A 32 11.41 4.44 -1.73
N ASP A 33 12.61 4.46 -1.16
CA ASP A 33 13.84 4.22 -1.92
C ASP A 33 14.09 2.73 -2.07
N ASP A 34 13.84 1.95 -1.00
CA ASP A 34 14.09 0.50 -0.97
C ASP A 34 13.29 -0.25 0.12
N VAL A 35 13.54 -1.55 0.28
CA VAL A 35 12.97 -2.41 1.32
C VAL A 35 14.04 -2.95 2.28
N VAL A 36 13.68 -3.15 3.54
CA VAL A 36 14.51 -3.85 4.52
C VAL A 36 14.23 -5.35 4.41
N LEU A 37 15.19 -6.13 3.93
CA LEU A 37 15.10 -7.60 3.86
C LEU A 37 15.91 -8.24 4.99
N LYS A 38 15.27 -9.13 5.76
CA LYS A 38 15.96 -9.97 6.76
C LYS A 38 15.39 -11.38 6.70
N ARG A 39 16.27 -12.38 6.53
CA ARG A 39 15.92 -13.82 6.48
C ARG A 39 14.80 -14.13 5.48
N ASP A 40 14.94 -13.61 4.24
CA ASP A 40 13.98 -13.82 3.15
C ASP A 40 12.55 -13.33 3.46
N ARG A 41 12.47 -12.27 4.29
CA ARG A 41 11.23 -11.59 4.69
C ARG A 41 11.41 -10.08 4.60
N VAL A 42 10.40 -9.38 4.10
CA VAL A 42 10.31 -7.92 4.22
C VAL A 42 10.05 -7.55 5.69
N ARG A 43 10.93 -6.72 6.23
CA ARG A 43 10.95 -6.30 7.64
C ARG A 43 10.90 -4.79 7.80
N GLY A 44 10.46 -4.08 6.76
CA GLY A 44 10.42 -2.63 6.76
C GLY A 44 10.67 -2.02 5.40
N VAL A 45 10.72 -0.70 5.39
CA VAL A 45 11.01 0.11 4.20
C VAL A 45 12.22 0.98 4.46
N VAL A 46 12.91 1.33 3.38
CA VAL A 46 13.97 2.33 3.35
C VAL A 46 13.40 3.54 2.63
N ALA A 47 13.39 4.67 3.32
CA ALA A 47 12.67 5.84 2.85
C ALA A 47 13.51 7.11 2.95
N ASN A 48 13.23 8.04 2.07
CA ASN A 48 13.90 9.33 1.99
C ASN A 48 12.86 10.44 1.86
N TRP A 49 13.30 11.69 2.02
CA TRP A 49 12.44 12.83 1.76
C TRP A 49 12.22 12.97 0.26
N THR A 50 10.96 13.06 -0.19
CA THR A 50 10.62 13.20 -1.62
C THR A 50 11.41 14.30 -2.33
N PRO A 51 11.69 15.48 -1.73
CA PRO A 51 12.49 16.51 -2.37
C PRO A 51 13.92 16.11 -2.72
N VAL A 52 14.53 15.13 -2.02
CA VAL A 52 15.92 14.70 -2.28
C VAL A 52 16.07 14.18 -3.72
N GLY A 53 15.06 13.49 -4.23
CA GLY A 53 15.05 13.01 -5.62
C GLY A 53 14.91 14.11 -6.68
N ALA A 54 14.46 15.31 -6.28
CA ALA A 54 14.33 16.47 -7.17
C ALA A 54 15.53 17.43 -7.08
N LEU A 55 16.46 17.20 -6.14
CA LEU A 55 17.65 18.04 -5.99
C LEU A 55 18.65 17.82 -7.13
N PRO A 56 19.50 18.83 -7.43
CA PRO A 56 20.63 18.65 -8.34
C PRO A 56 21.50 17.46 -7.93
N ARG A 57 21.98 16.68 -8.91
CA ARG A 57 22.79 15.47 -8.70
C ARG A 57 24.00 15.70 -7.79
N GLN A 58 24.54 16.92 -7.75
CA GLN A 58 25.68 17.29 -6.93
C GLN A 58 25.41 17.23 -5.42
N ILE A 59 24.14 17.24 -5.00
CA ILE A 59 23.74 17.23 -3.57
C ILE A 59 22.66 16.18 -3.27
N THR A 60 22.36 15.28 -4.21
CA THR A 60 21.34 14.23 -4.04
C THR A 60 21.87 12.99 -3.29
N CYS A 61 23.18 12.95 -2.99
CA CYS A 61 23.82 11.85 -2.25
C CYS A 61 23.50 11.90 -0.74
N VAL A 62 22.22 11.97 -0.40
CA VAL A 62 21.71 11.92 0.98
C VAL A 62 21.19 10.51 1.21
N ASP A 63 21.83 9.78 2.12
CA ASP A 63 21.44 8.42 2.44
C ASP A 63 20.02 8.36 3.04
N PRO A 64 19.22 7.35 2.67
CA PRO A 64 17.88 7.16 3.22
C PRO A 64 17.91 6.57 4.64
N VAL A 65 16.75 6.55 5.29
CA VAL A 65 16.56 6.01 6.65
C VAL A 65 15.68 4.75 6.59
N SER A 66 16.02 3.74 7.40
CA SER A 66 15.21 2.52 7.53
C SER A 66 14.13 2.65 8.59
N PHE A 67 12.93 2.16 8.26
CA PHE A 67 11.80 2.00 9.15
C PHE A 67 11.47 0.51 9.25
N GLU A 68 11.70 -0.10 10.41
CA GLU A 68 11.42 -1.52 10.61
C GLU A 68 9.96 -1.78 10.98
N ALA A 69 9.38 -2.85 10.43
CA ALA A 69 8.01 -3.30 10.67
C ALA A 69 7.91 -4.83 10.62
N ASP A 70 6.89 -5.40 11.27
CA ASP A 70 6.59 -6.83 11.18
C ASP A 70 5.97 -7.22 9.83
N VAL A 71 5.18 -6.30 9.27
CA VAL A 71 4.49 -6.40 7.98
C VAL A 71 4.52 -5.03 7.31
N VAL A 72 4.72 -5.01 5.99
CA VAL A 72 4.58 -3.84 5.13
C VAL A 72 3.37 -4.03 4.24
N VAL A 73 2.53 -2.99 4.12
CA VAL A 73 1.39 -2.97 3.19
C VAL A 73 1.71 -1.98 2.06
N ASP A 74 1.81 -2.47 0.84
CA ASP A 74 1.95 -1.66 -0.36
C ASP A 74 0.56 -1.23 -0.85
N ALA A 75 0.22 0.01 -0.50
CA ALA A 75 -0.96 0.73 -0.98
C ALA A 75 -0.56 1.91 -1.88
N THR A 76 0.57 1.83 -2.58
CA THR A 76 1.15 2.94 -3.37
C THR A 76 0.48 3.13 -4.74
N GLY A 77 -0.54 2.33 -5.04
CA GLY A 77 -1.35 2.44 -6.23
C GLY A 77 -0.67 1.81 -7.43
N HIS A 78 -0.83 2.41 -8.61
CA HIS A 78 -0.37 1.81 -9.87
C HIS A 78 1.14 1.56 -9.93
N ASP A 79 1.93 2.32 -9.18
CA ASP A 79 3.39 2.17 -9.17
C ASP A 79 3.84 0.89 -8.45
N ALA A 80 3.03 0.34 -7.53
CA ALA A 80 3.38 -0.79 -6.67
C ALA A 80 4.81 -0.66 -6.12
N ALA A 81 5.14 0.53 -5.61
CA ALA A 81 6.50 1.00 -5.42
C ALA A 81 7.33 0.13 -4.49
N VAL A 82 6.72 -0.61 -3.55
CA VAL A 82 7.41 -1.55 -2.66
C VAL A 82 7.62 -2.88 -3.37
N ALA A 83 6.58 -3.41 -4.01
CA ALA A 83 6.65 -4.64 -4.80
C ALA A 83 7.68 -4.53 -5.93
N GLU A 84 7.79 -3.36 -6.56
CA GLU A 84 8.77 -3.08 -7.62
C GLU A 84 10.22 -3.19 -7.12
N LYS A 85 10.51 -2.84 -5.85
CA LYS A 85 11.86 -3.03 -5.27
C LYS A 85 12.23 -4.50 -5.12
N LEU A 86 11.25 -5.37 -4.85
CA LEU A 86 11.45 -6.82 -4.87
C LEU A 86 11.59 -7.34 -6.30
N ALA A 87 10.81 -6.79 -7.24
CA ALA A 87 10.84 -7.19 -8.65
C ALA A 87 12.18 -6.87 -9.32
N CYS A 88 12.76 -5.70 -9.04
CA CYS A 88 14.11 -5.31 -9.46
C CYS A 88 15.20 -6.31 -9.02
N ARG A 89 14.94 -7.13 -8.00
CA ARG A 89 15.85 -8.17 -7.48
C ARG A 89 15.48 -9.57 -7.94
N GLY A 90 14.43 -9.72 -8.75
CA GLY A 90 13.91 -11.02 -9.19
C GLY A 90 13.23 -11.84 -8.10
N LEU A 91 12.84 -11.22 -6.96
CA LEU A 91 12.20 -11.92 -5.85
C LEU A 91 10.67 -12.08 -6.04
N VAL A 92 10.07 -11.17 -6.80
CA VAL A 92 8.66 -11.23 -7.22
C VAL A 92 8.57 -10.88 -8.70
N LYS A 93 7.49 -11.30 -9.36
CA LYS A 93 7.20 -10.93 -10.74
C LYS A 93 5.97 -10.03 -10.77
N LEU A 94 6.08 -8.85 -11.37
CA LEU A 94 4.93 -8.00 -11.65
C LEU A 94 4.39 -8.33 -13.04
N ALA A 95 3.09 -8.62 -13.14
CA ALA A 95 2.46 -8.89 -14.42
C ALA A 95 2.20 -7.61 -15.24
N GLY A 96 2.13 -6.45 -14.57
CA GLY A 96 1.85 -5.16 -15.19
C GLY A 96 0.35 -4.93 -15.38
N MET A 97 -0.14 -3.74 -15.04
CA MET A 97 -1.57 -3.41 -15.09
C MET A 97 -2.16 -3.50 -16.50
N GLY A 98 -3.38 -4.05 -16.60
CA GLY A 98 -4.15 -4.15 -17.84
C GLY A 98 -4.89 -2.86 -18.24
N ALA A 99 -5.60 -2.93 -19.37
CA ALA A 99 -6.48 -1.85 -19.83
C ALA A 99 -7.67 -1.62 -18.88
N MET A 100 -8.47 -0.58 -19.11
CA MET A 100 -9.60 -0.25 -18.26
C MET A 100 -10.78 -1.22 -18.47
N ASP A 101 -11.23 -1.81 -17.37
CA ASP A 101 -12.48 -2.56 -17.25
C ASP A 101 -12.94 -2.42 -15.80
N ALA A 102 -13.86 -1.49 -15.56
CA ALA A 102 -14.28 -1.14 -14.19
C ALA A 102 -15.09 -2.23 -13.50
N GLU A 103 -15.88 -2.99 -14.26
CA GLU A 103 -16.73 -4.04 -13.72
C GLU A 103 -15.87 -5.18 -13.17
N ILE A 104 -14.89 -5.63 -13.96
CA ILE A 104 -13.99 -6.72 -13.53
C ILE A 104 -12.97 -6.22 -12.49
N SER A 105 -12.46 -5.00 -12.64
CA SER A 105 -11.37 -4.48 -11.79
C SER A 105 -11.77 -4.32 -10.33
N GLU A 106 -12.97 -3.83 -10.04
CA GLU A 106 -13.41 -3.57 -8.67
C GLU A 106 -13.40 -4.85 -7.81
N ASP A 107 -13.98 -5.94 -8.31
CA ASP A 107 -14.00 -7.22 -7.60
C ASP A 107 -12.62 -7.89 -7.59
N ALA A 108 -11.95 -7.92 -8.75
CA ALA A 108 -10.67 -8.62 -8.89
C ALA A 108 -9.57 -8.01 -8.01
N VAL A 109 -9.59 -6.70 -7.76
CA VAL A 109 -8.62 -6.04 -6.86
C VAL A 109 -8.86 -6.45 -5.41
N VAL A 110 -10.12 -6.57 -4.98
CA VAL A 110 -10.45 -7.03 -3.61
C VAL A 110 -10.01 -8.48 -3.43
N GLU A 111 -10.40 -9.36 -4.36
CA GLU A 111 -10.01 -10.78 -4.35
C GLU A 111 -8.49 -10.97 -4.47
N GLY A 112 -7.83 -10.07 -5.19
CA GLY A 112 -6.39 -10.07 -5.39
C GLY A 112 -5.57 -9.54 -4.21
N THR A 113 -6.22 -8.94 -3.22
CA THR A 113 -5.54 -8.36 -2.06
C THR A 113 -4.95 -9.46 -1.17
N GLY A 114 -3.68 -9.31 -0.78
CA GLY A 114 -3.04 -10.28 0.11
C GLY A 114 -1.52 -10.22 0.10
N GLU A 115 -0.91 -11.18 0.80
CA GLU A 115 0.55 -11.34 0.86
C GLU A 115 1.10 -11.87 -0.47
N ILE A 116 2.14 -11.20 -1.00
CA ILE A 116 2.79 -11.59 -2.26
C ILE A 116 4.25 -12.04 -2.07
N TYR A 117 4.81 -11.73 -0.91
CA TYR A 117 6.14 -12.15 -0.46
C TYR A 117 6.12 -12.09 1.08
N PRO A 118 6.85 -12.96 1.80
CA PRO A 118 6.82 -12.96 3.26
C PRO A 118 7.03 -11.55 3.85
N GLY A 119 6.04 -11.05 4.59
CA GLY A 119 6.04 -9.73 5.22
C GLY A 119 5.60 -8.57 4.31
N LEU A 120 5.18 -8.83 3.07
CA LEU A 120 4.65 -7.82 2.15
C LEU A 120 3.24 -8.17 1.67
N VAL A 121 2.27 -7.36 2.07
CA VAL A 121 0.88 -7.38 1.61
C VAL A 121 0.69 -6.28 0.57
N VAL A 122 -0.09 -6.53 -0.48
CA VAL A 122 -0.49 -5.51 -1.47
C VAL A 122 -1.99 -5.28 -1.41
N CYS A 123 -2.41 -4.03 -1.58
CA CYS A 123 -3.82 -3.63 -1.65
C CYS A 123 -4.04 -2.48 -2.64
N GLY A 124 -5.30 -2.16 -2.93
CA GLY A 124 -5.69 -1.17 -3.92
C GLY A 124 -5.09 -1.45 -5.29
N MET A 125 -4.75 -0.38 -6.03
CA MET A 125 -4.22 -0.53 -7.38
C MET A 125 -2.83 -1.19 -7.45
N SER A 126 -2.09 -1.31 -6.36
CA SER A 126 -0.86 -2.11 -6.33
C SER A 126 -1.14 -3.57 -6.69
N VAL A 127 -2.31 -4.10 -6.30
CA VAL A 127 -2.76 -5.46 -6.64
C VAL A 127 -2.86 -5.64 -8.16
N SER A 128 -3.42 -4.66 -8.85
CA SER A 128 -3.59 -4.72 -10.31
C SER A 128 -2.25 -4.75 -11.03
N THR A 129 -1.28 -3.96 -10.61
CA THR A 129 0.08 -3.98 -11.17
C THR A 129 0.80 -5.30 -10.90
N VAL A 130 0.65 -5.84 -9.70
CA VAL A 130 1.28 -7.13 -9.32
C VAL A 130 0.67 -8.29 -10.10
N ARG A 131 -0.67 -8.36 -10.17
CA ARG A 131 -1.42 -9.52 -10.67
C ARG A 131 -1.88 -9.40 -12.13
N GLY A 132 -1.70 -8.23 -12.75
CA GLY A 132 -2.06 -8.01 -14.15
C GLY A 132 -3.54 -7.81 -14.37
N LEU A 133 -4.21 -7.17 -13.40
CA LEU A 133 -5.65 -6.94 -13.46
C LEU A 133 -5.97 -5.64 -14.22
N PRO A 134 -7.19 -5.48 -14.76
CA PRO A 134 -7.65 -4.23 -15.33
C PRO A 134 -7.66 -3.08 -14.29
N ARG A 135 -7.76 -1.84 -14.77
CA ARG A 135 -8.02 -0.65 -13.92
C ARG A 135 -9.50 -0.27 -13.94
N MET A 136 -10.01 0.35 -12.87
CA MET A 136 -11.42 0.76 -12.78
C MET A 136 -11.73 2.21 -13.15
N GLY A 137 -10.72 3.09 -13.16
CA GLY A 137 -10.99 4.51 -13.42
C GLY A 137 -11.55 5.22 -12.18
N PRO A 138 -12.54 6.13 -12.31
CA PRO A 138 -12.97 7.01 -11.22
C PRO A 138 -14.02 6.34 -10.31
N THR A 139 -13.78 5.09 -9.90
CA THR A 139 -14.61 4.36 -8.94
C THR A 139 -13.69 3.81 -7.83
N PHE A 140 -14.19 3.77 -6.59
CA PHE A 140 -13.34 3.58 -5.41
C PHE A 140 -13.87 2.50 -4.45
N GLY A 141 -14.92 1.76 -4.83
CA GLY A 141 -15.54 0.77 -3.94
C GLY A 141 -14.56 -0.35 -3.57
N GLY A 142 -13.90 -0.91 -4.58
CA GLY A 142 -12.87 -1.91 -4.46
C GLY A 142 -11.61 -1.39 -3.77
N MET A 143 -11.30 -0.08 -3.82
CA MET A 143 -10.19 0.47 -3.02
C MET A 143 -10.48 0.37 -1.52
N LEU A 144 -11.68 0.74 -1.10
CA LEU A 144 -12.09 0.67 0.30
C LEU A 144 -12.17 -0.78 0.79
N LEU A 145 -12.81 -1.66 0.01
CA LEU A 145 -12.93 -3.08 0.32
C LEU A 145 -11.59 -3.81 0.29
N SER A 146 -10.70 -3.45 -0.63
CA SER A 146 -9.33 -3.97 -0.67
C SER A 146 -8.52 -3.53 0.55
N GLY A 147 -8.69 -2.29 1.01
CA GLY A 147 -8.08 -1.83 2.27
C GLY A 147 -8.55 -2.65 3.48
N LEU A 148 -9.86 -2.92 3.58
CA LEU A 148 -10.42 -3.78 4.62
C LEU A 148 -9.88 -5.21 4.54
N ARG A 149 -9.84 -5.79 3.32
CA ARG A 149 -9.28 -7.12 3.11
C ARG A 149 -7.81 -7.21 3.51
N ALA A 150 -7.02 -6.17 3.24
CA ALA A 150 -5.64 -6.11 3.67
C ALA A 150 -5.52 -6.12 5.20
N ALA A 151 -6.38 -5.38 5.92
CA ALA A 151 -6.41 -5.37 7.37
C ALA A 151 -6.76 -6.75 7.95
N GLU A 152 -7.72 -7.47 7.36
CA GLU A 152 -8.05 -8.86 7.73
C GLU A 152 -6.86 -9.80 7.56
N VAL A 153 -6.19 -9.71 6.40
CA VAL A 153 -5.00 -10.51 6.09
C VAL A 153 -3.90 -10.25 7.10
N VAL A 154 -3.61 -8.98 7.40
CA VAL A 154 -2.58 -8.60 8.39
C VAL A 154 -2.96 -9.08 9.79
N SER A 155 -4.23 -8.97 10.18
CA SER A 155 -4.71 -9.39 11.51
C SER A 155 -4.61 -10.90 11.72
N ALA A 156 -4.67 -11.68 10.65
CA ALA A 156 -4.46 -13.14 10.68
C ALA A 156 -2.97 -13.53 10.72
N MET A 157 -2.03 -12.61 10.49
CA MET A 157 -0.59 -12.88 10.54
C MET A 157 -0.06 -12.92 11.98
N THR A 158 0.97 -13.73 12.22
CA THR A 158 1.71 -13.69 13.49
C THR A 158 2.66 -12.50 13.50
N LEU A 159 2.35 -11.51 14.36
CA LEU A 159 3.17 -10.32 14.57
C LEU A 159 4.13 -10.55 15.74
N THR A 160 5.38 -10.11 15.60
CA THR A 160 6.46 -10.40 16.55
C THR A 160 6.76 -9.24 17.52
N GLY A 161 6.09 -8.09 17.39
CA GLY A 161 6.40 -6.92 18.21
C GLY A 161 5.31 -5.84 18.38
N VAL A 162 4.02 -6.12 18.12
CA VAL A 162 2.95 -5.11 18.26
C VAL A 162 1.77 -5.64 19.08
N GLU A 163 1.44 -4.98 20.18
CA GLU A 163 0.13 -5.12 20.84
C GLU A 163 -0.95 -4.54 19.92
N VAL A 164 -1.84 -5.40 19.41
CA VAL A 164 -3.04 -4.96 18.68
C VAL A 164 -3.94 -4.25 19.68
N ARG A 165 -4.15 -2.94 19.51
CA ARG A 165 -5.17 -2.22 20.29
C ARG A 165 -6.54 -2.78 19.92
N PRO A 166 -7.43 -3.04 20.89
CA PRO A 166 -8.80 -3.47 20.60
C PRO A 166 -9.48 -2.44 19.69
N GLU A 167 -10.37 -2.91 18.83
CA GLU A 167 -11.16 -2.05 17.95
C GLU A 167 -11.82 -0.94 18.77
N PRO A 168 -11.76 0.33 18.32
CA PRO A 168 -12.60 1.36 18.91
C PRO A 168 -14.06 0.95 18.70
N ALA A 169 -14.85 1.00 19.77
CA ALA A 169 -16.29 0.83 19.65
C ALA A 169 -16.80 1.84 18.62
N LEU A 170 -17.41 1.36 17.54
CA LEU A 170 -18.15 2.18 16.59
C LEU A 170 -19.15 3.03 17.39
N VAL A 171 -18.94 4.35 17.41
CA VAL A 171 -19.90 5.33 17.93
C VAL A 171 -20.88 5.70 16.82
#